data_AF-A0A1H4MEA0-F1
#
_entry.id   AF-A0A1H4MEA0-F1
#
_cell.length_a   1.000
_cell.length_b   1.000
_cell.length_c   1.000
_cell.angle_alpha   90.00
_cell.angle_beta   90.00
_cell.angle_gamma   90.00
#
_symmetry.space_group_name_H-M   'P 1'
#
loop_
_entity.id
_entity.type
_entity.pdbx_description
1 polymer ?
#
loop_
_entity_poly.entity_id
_entity_poly.type
_entity_poly.pdbx_seq_one_letter_code
_entity_poly.pdbx_strand_id
1 'polypeptide(L)'
;MEIQALRASSEGQGPLPGDALVLGSAVHDGAWLPAAEGFARNNADRLGDQPTWMFSVGMAAALPGPLRRLAERMVQPRIAALVELVRPRDHRSFSGVIRREHLDRKGALLFRLLGCRYGDHRDWAAIDAWADDIAR
;
A
#
# COMPACT_ATOMS: atom_id res chain seq x y z
N MET A 1 12.29 -14.34 -14.03
CA MET A 1 11.27 -13.31 -13.78
C MET A 1 12.00 -11.98 -13.67
N GLU A 2 11.83 -11.09 -14.64
CA GLU A 2 12.43 -9.75 -14.60
C GLU A 2 11.47 -8.83 -13.84
N ILE A 3 11.91 -8.29 -12.70
CA ILE A 3 11.08 -7.42 -11.87
C ILE A 3 11.33 -5.98 -12.35
N GLN A 4 10.37 -5.43 -13.09
CA GLN A 4 10.41 -4.02 -13.49
C GLN A 4 9.57 -3.17 -12.52
N ALA A 5 10.23 -2.27 -11.80
CA ALA A 5 9.55 -1.28 -10.97
C ALA A 5 9.05 -0.14 -11.86
N LEU A 6 7.82 -0.21 -12.35
CA LEU A 6 7.17 0.94 -12.94
C LEU A 6 6.74 1.91 -11.83
N ARG A 7 7.32 3.11 -11.85
CA ARG A 7 6.66 4.26 -11.22
C ARG A 7 5.44 4.60 -12.05
N ALA A 8 4.36 5.04 -11.40
CA ALA A 8 3.19 5.61 -12.08
C ALA A 8 3.60 6.91 -12.80
N SER A 9 4.30 6.77 -13.91
CA SER A 9 4.61 7.80 -14.88
C SER A 9 3.63 7.62 -16.03
N SER A 10 2.97 8.70 -16.42
CA SER A 10 1.87 8.72 -17.39
C SER A 10 2.26 8.37 -18.82
N GLU A 11 3.53 8.01 -19.09
CA GLU A 11 3.99 7.62 -20.42
C GLU A 11 5.03 6.50 -20.31
N GLY A 12 4.71 5.34 -20.88
CA GLY A 12 5.64 4.22 -21.00
C GLY A 12 4.98 2.87 -20.71
N GLN A 13 4.60 2.19 -21.80
CA GLN A 13 4.30 0.74 -21.88
C GLN A 13 3.56 0.14 -20.67
N GLY A 14 2.23 0.11 -20.76
CA GLY A 14 1.45 -0.75 -19.86
C GLY A 14 1.92 -2.20 -19.94
N PRO A 15 1.87 -2.98 -18.85
CA PRO A 15 2.41 -4.34 -18.78
C PRO A 15 1.96 -5.23 -19.95
N LEU A 16 2.76 -6.21 -20.35
CA LEU A 16 2.39 -7.05 -21.49
C LEU A 16 1.28 -8.04 -21.10
N PRO A 17 0.46 -8.52 -22.05
CA PRO A 17 -0.46 -9.63 -21.80
C PRO A 17 0.29 -10.87 -21.32
N GLY A 18 -0.06 -11.39 -20.13
CA GLY A 18 0.56 -12.59 -19.55
C GLY A 18 1.50 -12.34 -18.38
N ASP A 19 1.84 -11.07 -18.08
CA ASP A 19 2.67 -10.72 -16.93
C ASP A 19 1.89 -10.71 -15.61
N ALA A 20 2.57 -11.05 -14.53
CA ALA A 20 2.10 -10.86 -13.15
C ALA A 20 2.36 -9.43 -12.68
N LEU A 21 1.39 -8.82 -11.99
CA LEU A 21 1.41 -7.44 -11.56
C LEU A 21 1.36 -7.30 -10.05
N VAL A 22 2.24 -6.46 -9.51
CA VAL A 22 2.18 -6.05 -8.10
C VAL A 22 2.03 -4.54 -8.05
N LEU A 23 0.87 -4.07 -7.59
CA LEU A 23 0.58 -2.65 -7.40
C LEU A 23 0.64 -2.29 -5.92
N GLY A 24 1.14 -1.11 -5.60
CA GLY A 24 0.98 -0.62 -4.24
C GLY A 24 1.21 0.86 -4.07
N SER A 25 0.72 1.37 -2.96
CA SER A 25 0.81 2.79 -2.63
C SER A 25 0.85 3.01 -1.12
N ALA A 26 1.39 4.16 -0.72
CA ALA A 26 1.20 4.66 0.63
C ALA A 26 -0.28 5.05 0.82
N VAL A 27 -0.77 4.88 2.04
CA VAL A 27 -2.11 5.30 2.45
C VAL A 27 -2.02 6.61 3.20
N HIS A 28 -2.62 7.67 2.66
CA HIS A 28 -2.84 8.95 3.34
C HIS A 28 -4.34 9.22 3.42
N ASP A 29 -4.82 9.65 4.58
CA ASP A 29 -6.24 9.95 4.83
C ASP A 29 -7.20 8.83 4.37
N GLY A 30 -6.78 7.58 4.57
CA GLY A 30 -7.57 6.39 4.22
C GLY A 30 -7.64 6.07 2.72
N ALA A 31 -6.80 6.70 1.89
CA ALA A 31 -6.74 6.49 0.44
C ALA A 31 -5.31 6.27 -0.05
N TRP A 32 -5.18 5.57 -1.18
CA TRP A 32 -3.92 5.55 -1.92
C TRP A 32 -3.55 6.94 -2.42
N LEU A 33 -2.26 7.18 -2.64
CA LEU A 33 -1.82 8.42 -3.27
C LEU A 33 -2.51 8.61 -4.64
N PRO A 34 -2.88 9.85 -5.02
CA PRO A 34 -3.73 10.10 -6.19
C PRO A 34 -3.23 9.48 -7.50
N ALA A 35 -1.91 9.48 -7.73
CA ALA A 35 -1.33 8.88 -8.94
C ALA A 35 -1.55 7.36 -9.02
N ALA A 36 -1.37 6.66 -7.89
CA ALA A 36 -1.57 5.21 -7.82
C ALA A 36 -3.05 4.84 -7.85
N GLU A 37 -3.91 5.61 -7.15
CA GLU A 37 -5.36 5.42 -7.21
C GLU A 37 -5.87 5.64 -8.64
N GLY A 38 -5.44 6.71 -9.30
CA GLY A 38 -5.79 7.00 -10.69
C GLY A 38 -5.34 5.91 -11.65
N PHE A 39 -4.10 5.42 -11.52
CA PHE A 39 -3.60 4.32 -12.34
C PHE A 39 -4.43 3.05 -12.16
N ALA A 40 -4.71 2.66 -10.91
CA ALA A 40 -5.51 1.46 -10.62
C ALA A 40 -6.93 1.56 -11.16
N ARG A 41 -7.58 2.73 -11.02
CA ARG A 41 -8.93 2.96 -11.56
C ARG A 41 -8.97 2.95 -13.08
N ASN A 42 -8.02 3.63 -13.73
CA ASN A 42 -8.00 3.75 -15.20
C ASN A 42 -7.65 2.43 -15.91
N ASN A 43 -7.06 1.47 -15.19
CA ASN A 43 -6.65 0.18 -15.74
C ASN A 43 -7.37 -1.00 -15.09
N ALA A 44 -8.44 -0.75 -14.31
CA ALA A 44 -9.07 -1.77 -13.46
C ALA A 44 -9.44 -3.06 -14.22
N ASP A 45 -10.07 -2.93 -15.39
CA ASP A 45 -10.47 -4.08 -16.21
C ASP A 45 -9.25 -4.93 -16.60
N ARG A 46 -8.20 -4.28 -17.11
CA ARG A 46 -6.98 -4.94 -17.54
C ARG A 46 -6.19 -5.56 -16.38
N LEU A 47 -6.22 -4.91 -15.22
CA LEU A 47 -5.60 -5.43 -14.00
C LEU A 47 -6.35 -6.66 -13.48
N GLY A 48 -7.69 -6.66 -13.56
CA GLY A 48 -8.52 -7.80 -13.18
C GLY A 48 -8.36 -9.01 -14.10
N ASP A 49 -8.03 -8.78 -15.38
CA ASP A 49 -7.77 -9.85 -16.36
C ASP A 49 -6.37 -10.49 -16.21
N GLN A 50 -5.49 -9.90 -15.40
CA GLN A 50 -4.12 -10.37 -15.17
C GLN A 50 -3.93 -10.87 -13.73
N PRO A 51 -2.94 -11.75 -13.49
CA PRO A 51 -2.46 -12.06 -12.14
C PRO A 51 -2.03 -10.78 -11.38
N THR A 52 -2.93 -10.18 -10.61
CA THR A 52 -2.66 -8.90 -9.93
C THR A 52 -2.68 -9.05 -8.41
N TRP A 53 -1.67 -8.50 -7.74
CA TRP A 53 -1.58 -8.36 -6.29
C TRP A 53 -1.53 -6.89 -5.92
N MET A 54 -2.15 -6.52 -4.80
CA MET A 54 -2.14 -5.16 -4.30
C MET A 54 -1.52 -5.09 -2.90
N PHE A 55 -0.81 -4.00 -2.60
CA PHE A 55 -0.39 -3.71 -1.23
C PHE A 55 -0.57 -2.25 -0.84
N SER A 56 -0.90 -2.03 0.42
CA SER A 56 -1.03 -0.72 1.04
C SER A 56 0.04 -0.53 2.10
N VAL A 57 0.74 0.61 2.08
CA VAL A 57 1.72 0.95 3.13
C VAL A 57 1.13 2.03 4.03
N GLY A 58 0.91 1.67 5.29
CA GLY A 58 0.43 2.58 6.33
C GLY A 58 1.42 2.71 7.48
N MET A 59 0.91 3.24 8.59
CA MET A 59 1.68 3.46 9.83
C MET A 59 1.06 2.74 11.04
N ALA A 60 0.32 1.64 10.82
CA ALA A 60 -0.40 0.94 11.87
C ALA A 60 0.52 0.49 13.02
N ALA A 61 1.69 -0.06 12.69
CA ALA A 61 2.67 -0.47 13.69
C ALA A 61 3.37 0.68 14.44
N ALA A 62 3.27 1.92 13.92
CA ALA A 62 3.77 3.11 14.61
C ALA A 62 2.82 3.60 15.72
N LEU A 63 1.56 3.15 15.73
CA LEU A 63 0.55 3.51 16.71
C LEU A 63 0.74 2.72 18.03
N PRO A 64 0.35 3.29 19.19
CA PRO A 64 0.34 2.57 20.45
C PRO A 64 -0.73 1.46 20.46
N GLY A 65 -0.54 0.42 21.29
CA GLY A 65 -1.30 -0.84 21.26
C GLY A 65 -2.83 -0.74 21.07
N PRO A 66 -3.57 0.12 21.81
CA PRO A 66 -5.01 0.29 21.59
C PRO A 66 -5.35 0.85 20.21
N LEU A 67 -4.62 1.89 19.77
CA LEU A 67 -4.82 2.52 18.46
C LEU A 67 -4.37 1.62 17.31
N ARG A 68 -3.27 0.88 17.49
CA ARG A 68 -2.83 -0.13 16.53
C ARG A 68 -3.91 -1.18 16.27
N ARG A 69 -4.46 -1.78 17.34
CA ARG A 69 -5.54 -2.77 17.22
C ARG A 69 -6.80 -2.22 16.58
N LEU A 70 -7.10 -0.94 16.81
CA LEU A 70 -8.20 -0.25 16.14
C LEU A 70 -7.91 -0.08 14.64
N ALA A 71 -6.71 0.40 14.29
CA ALA A 71 -6.30 0.60 12.90
C ALA A 71 -6.27 -0.71 12.10
N GLU A 72 -5.82 -1.81 12.70
CA GLU A 72 -5.81 -3.14 12.09
C GLU A 72 -7.23 -3.69 11.81
N ARG A 73 -8.23 -3.26 12.59
CA ARG A 73 -9.64 -3.66 12.42
C ARG A 73 -10.45 -2.69 11.55
N MET A 74 -9.94 -1.50 11.32
CA MET A 74 -10.66 -0.45 10.62
C MET A 74 -10.64 -0.74 9.12
N VAL A 75 -11.82 -0.98 8.56
CA VAL A 75 -11.99 -1.01 7.10
C VAL A 75 -11.80 0.41 6.58
N GLN A 76 -10.94 0.57 5.58
CA GLN A 76 -10.75 1.84 4.89
C GLN A 76 -11.60 1.84 3.62
N PRO A 77 -12.76 2.54 3.59
CA PRO A 77 -13.76 2.35 2.53
C PRO A 77 -13.22 2.64 1.13
N ARG A 78 -12.32 3.61 0.99
CA ARG A 78 -11.71 3.95 -0.31
C ARG A 78 -10.76 2.86 -0.81
N ILE A 79 -10.00 2.25 0.10
CA ILE A 79 -9.13 1.11 -0.24
C ILE A 79 -9.98 -0.11 -0.56
N ALA A 80 -11.00 -0.40 0.24
CA ALA A 80 -11.93 -1.50 0.00
C ALA A 80 -12.60 -1.37 -1.38
N ALA A 81 -13.12 -0.19 -1.71
CA ALA A 81 -13.71 0.08 -3.02
C ALA A 81 -12.69 -0.08 -4.18
N LEU A 82 -11.42 0.24 -3.96
CA LEU A 82 -10.38 0.06 -4.98
C LEU A 82 -10.03 -1.42 -5.17
N VAL A 83 -9.96 -2.19 -4.09
CA VAL A 83 -9.75 -3.65 -4.13
C VAL A 83 -10.93 -4.35 -4.80
N GLU A 84 -12.17 -3.95 -4.50
CA GLU A 84 -13.37 -4.49 -5.15
C GLU A 84 -13.42 -4.16 -6.65
N LEU A 85 -12.92 -2.99 -7.04
CA LEU A 85 -12.84 -2.56 -8.42
C LEU A 85 -11.80 -3.36 -9.21
N VAL A 86 -10.60 -3.54 -8.66
CA VAL A 86 -9.48 -4.23 -9.35
C VAL A 86 -9.58 -5.75 -9.25
N ARG A 87 -10.18 -6.27 -8.17
CA ARG A 87 -10.27 -7.70 -7.82
C ARG A 87 -8.91 -8.41 -7.87
N PRO A 88 -7.90 -7.93 -7.10
CA PRO A 88 -6.61 -8.59 -7.05
C PRO A 88 -6.74 -9.98 -6.40
N ARG A 89 -5.76 -10.84 -6.67
CA ARG A 89 -5.60 -12.15 -6.03
C ARG A 89 -5.39 -12.05 -4.52
N ASP A 90 -4.67 -11.03 -4.07
CA ASP A 90 -4.50 -10.69 -2.66
C ASP A 90 -4.34 -9.18 -2.49
N HIS A 91 -4.74 -8.68 -1.31
CA HIS A 91 -4.47 -7.32 -0.86
C HIS A 91 -3.82 -7.35 0.52
N ARG A 92 -2.56 -6.89 0.61
CA ARG A 92 -1.80 -6.88 1.87
C ARG A 92 -1.58 -5.47 2.40
N SER A 93 -1.73 -5.28 3.71
CA SER A 93 -1.35 -4.02 4.37
C SER A 93 -0.04 -4.20 5.13
N PHE A 94 0.93 -3.34 4.84
CA PHE A 94 2.23 -3.29 5.50
C PHE A 94 2.40 -2.00 6.29
N SER A 95 3.30 -2.01 7.28
CA SER A 95 3.77 -0.80 7.93
C SER A 95 5.09 -0.35 7.31
N GLY A 96 5.22 0.95 7.08
CA GLY A 96 6.40 1.55 6.45
C GLY A 96 7.39 2.16 7.45
N VAL A 97 8.28 3.00 6.90
CA VAL A 97 9.21 3.83 7.69
C VAL A 97 8.57 5.19 7.94
N ILE A 98 8.55 5.63 9.21
CA ILE A 98 8.10 6.98 9.56
C ILE A 98 9.18 7.72 10.32
N ARG A 99 9.62 8.84 9.75
CA ARG A 99 10.65 9.73 10.30
C ARG A 99 10.05 11.10 10.55
N ARG A 100 10.67 11.86 11.45
CA ARG A 100 10.24 13.23 11.76
C ARG A 100 10.19 14.13 10.53
N GLU A 101 11.11 13.94 9.60
CA GLU A 101 11.20 14.69 8.34
C GLU A 101 10.04 14.42 7.37
N HIS A 102 9.32 13.29 7.53
CA HIS A 102 8.15 12.98 6.71
C HIS A 102 6.91 13.81 7.11
N LEU A 103 6.94 14.46 8.27
CA LEU A 103 5.79 15.18 8.83
C LEU A 103 6.06 16.69 8.89
N ASP A 104 5.04 17.47 8.52
CA ASP A 104 5.03 18.90 8.78
C ASP A 104 4.95 19.18 10.30
N ARG A 105 4.99 20.46 10.70
CA ARG A 105 5.00 20.83 12.13
C ARG A 105 3.73 20.38 12.84
N LYS A 106 2.57 20.48 12.19
CA LYS A 106 1.28 20.07 12.77
C LYS A 106 1.20 18.55 12.88
N GLY A 107 1.55 17.83 11.81
CA GLY A 107 1.58 16.38 11.76
C GLY A 107 2.50 15.80 12.83
N ALA A 108 3.69 16.37 13.02
CA ALA A 108 4.61 15.90 14.06
C ALA A 108 4.12 16.14 15.49
N LEU A 109 3.38 17.25 15.73
CA LEU A 109 2.75 17.50 17.02
C LEU A 109 1.66 16.46 17.28
N LEU A 110 0.78 16.22 16.31
CA LEU A 110 -0.28 15.21 16.41
C LEU A 110 0.29 13.81 16.60
N PHE A 111 1.34 13.45 15.85
CA PHE A 111 2.03 12.17 15.95
C PHE A 111 2.58 11.94 17.36
N ARG A 112 3.13 12.98 17.99
CA ARG A 112 3.58 12.92 19.38
C ARG A 112 2.42 12.80 20.37
N LEU A 113 1.33 13.55 20.17
CA LEU A 113 0.14 13.50 21.04
C LEU A 113 -0.56 12.14 21.00
N LEU A 114 -0.58 11.49 19.83
CA LEU A 114 -1.12 10.14 19.65
C LEU A 114 -0.19 9.04 20.19
N GLY A 115 0.97 9.40 20.76
CA GLY A 115 1.94 8.44 21.29
C GLY A 115 2.60 7.57 20.22
N CYS A 116 2.63 8.04 18.97
CA CYS A 116 3.23 7.29 17.87
C CYS A 116 4.76 7.29 17.97
N ARG A 117 5.39 6.23 17.45
CA ARG A 117 6.84 6.05 17.47
C ARG A 117 7.44 6.23 16.09
N TYR A 118 8.45 7.10 15.97
CA TYR A 118 9.29 7.16 14.77
C TYR A 118 10.16 5.91 14.69
N GLY A 119 10.42 5.45 13.47
CA GLY A 119 11.25 4.27 13.23
C GLY A 119 10.91 3.57 11.92
N ASP A 120 11.66 2.49 11.69
CA ASP A 120 11.32 1.49 10.70
C ASP A 120 10.35 0.48 11.31
N HIS A 121 9.16 0.38 10.75
CA HIS A 121 8.13 -0.56 11.19
C HIS A 121 7.84 -1.64 10.15
N ARG A 122 8.71 -1.80 9.16
CA ARG A 122 8.59 -2.87 8.17
C ARG A 122 8.86 -4.20 8.84
N ASP A 123 7.91 -5.11 8.67
CA ASP A 123 8.10 -6.52 8.96
C ASP A 123 8.68 -7.19 7.71
N TRP A 124 10.00 -7.22 7.61
CA TRP A 124 10.69 -7.79 6.44
C TRP A 124 10.37 -9.27 6.25
N ALA A 125 10.24 -10.04 7.34
CA ALA A 125 9.88 -11.45 7.25
C ALA A 125 8.47 -11.62 6.65
N ALA A 126 7.51 -10.78 7.02
CA ALA A 126 6.18 -10.80 6.42
C ALA A 126 6.18 -10.32 4.95
N ILE A 127 7.02 -9.35 4.59
CA ILE A 127 7.17 -8.88 3.21
C ILE A 127 7.77 -9.98 2.34
N ASP A 128 8.85 -10.62 2.80
CA ASP A 128 9.54 -11.69 2.08
C ASP A 128 8.62 -12.89 1.90
N ALA A 129 7.91 -13.32 2.96
CA ALA A 129 6.96 -14.42 2.87
C ALA A 129 5.81 -14.14 1.88
N TRP A 130 5.35 -12.90 1.80
CA TRP A 130 4.33 -12.50 0.83
C TRP A 130 4.89 -12.48 -0.60
N ALA A 131 6.11 -11.97 -0.80
CA ALA A 131 6.78 -12.00 -2.09
C ALA A 131 7.03 -13.44 -2.58
N ASP A 132 7.41 -14.33 -1.67
CA ASP A 132 7.59 -15.76 -1.96
C ASP A 132 6.27 -16.44 -2.32
N ASP A 133 5.15 -16.02 -1.74
CA ASP A 133 3.82 -16.52 -2.09
C ASP A 133 3.39 -16.08 -3.50
N ILE A 134 3.73 -14.85 -3.89
CA ILE A 134 3.48 -14.33 -5.25
C ILE A 134 4.29 -15.09 -6.31
N ALA A 135 5.52 -15.49 -5.97
CA ALA A 135 6.46 -16.10 -6.91
C ALA A 135 6.20 -17.61 -7.18
N ARG A 136 5.24 -18.22 -6.48
CA ARG A 136 4.84 -19.63 -6.69
C ARG A 136 3.91 -19.79 -7.88
#